data_AF-A0A511IYL8-F1
#
_entry.id   AF-A0A511IYL8-F1
#
_cell.length_a   1.000
_cell.length_b   1.000
_cell.length_c   1.000
_cell.angle_alpha   90.00
_cell.angle_beta   90.00
_cell.angle_gamma   90.00
#
_symmetry.space_group_name_H-M   'P 1'
#
loop_
_entity.id
_entity.type
_entity.pdbx_description
1 polymer ?
#
loop_
_entity_poly.entity_id
_entity_poly.type
_entity_poly.pdbx_seq_one_letter_code
_entity_poly.pdbx_strand_id
1 'polypeptide(L)'
;MVVKVETKARANVARWGAWQYTHIALSTGVTAGAINTAYSKGIGSVLGIFGLPGWAIGNLLTAAGWTNYGNSPGNSVARLWDKNHNGWVGFYKRTGYDGAGRAVATAYKTE
;
A
#
# COMPACT_ATOMS: atom_id res chain seq x y z
N MET A 1 -5.58 -5.24 2.90
CA MET A 1 -6.07 -4.42 1.77
C MET A 1 -6.46 -3.06 2.29
N VAL A 2 -6.11 -2.01 1.58
CA VAL A 2 -6.45 -0.61 1.91
C VAL A 2 -7.33 -0.03 0.82
N VAL A 3 -8.34 0.78 1.18
CA VAL A 3 -9.29 1.41 0.23
C VAL A 3 -9.34 2.93 0.45
N LYS A 4 -9.31 3.72 -0.63
CA LYS A 4 -9.75 5.13 -0.64
C LYS A 4 -11.03 5.25 -1.46
N VAL A 5 -12.05 5.90 -0.89
CA VAL A 5 -13.32 6.25 -1.54
C VAL A 5 -13.29 7.74 -1.85
N GLU A 6 -13.58 8.15 -3.09
CA GLU A 6 -13.61 9.57 -3.47
C GLU A 6 -14.94 10.21 -3.09
N THR A 7 -14.89 11.35 -2.40
CA THR A 7 -16.01 11.96 -1.67
C THR A 7 -16.99 12.69 -2.60
N LYS A 8 -18.12 12.05 -2.91
CA LYS A 8 -19.48 12.66 -2.87
C LYS A 8 -20.46 11.54 -2.54
N ALA A 9 -21.07 11.61 -1.34
CA ALA A 9 -22.02 10.63 -0.77
C ALA A 9 -21.56 9.17 -0.85
N ARG A 10 -20.83 8.66 0.17
CA ARG A 10 -20.38 7.25 0.31
C ARG A 10 -20.57 6.45 -0.97
N ALA A 11 -19.70 6.63 -1.96
CA ALA A 11 -19.84 5.91 -3.21
C ALA A 11 -19.75 4.42 -2.86
N ASN A 12 -20.91 3.78 -2.73
CA ASN A 12 -21.01 2.40 -2.31
C ASN A 12 -20.35 1.60 -3.42
N VAL A 13 -19.19 1.02 -3.12
CA VAL A 13 -18.53 0.12 -4.04
C VAL A 13 -19.45 -1.08 -4.19
N ALA A 14 -20.19 -1.13 -5.30
CA ALA A 14 -21.09 -2.22 -5.61
C ALA A 14 -20.29 -3.46 -6.03
N ARG A 15 -19.17 -3.27 -6.74
CA ARG A 15 -18.27 -4.36 -7.14
C ARG A 15 -16.81 -3.92 -7.20
N TRP A 16 -15.92 -4.87 -6.95
CA TRP A 16 -14.48 -4.71 -7.12
C TRP A 16 -14.02 -5.40 -8.41
N GLY A 17 -13.12 -4.75 -9.14
CA GLY A 17 -12.38 -5.39 -10.23
C GLY A 17 -11.33 -6.38 -9.72
N ALA A 18 -10.71 -7.09 -10.67
CA ALA A 18 -9.58 -7.97 -10.38
C ALA A 18 -8.39 -7.17 -9.84
N TRP A 19 -7.57 -7.84 -9.04
CA TRP A 19 -6.26 -7.31 -8.66
C TRP A 19 -5.35 -7.29 -9.87
N GLN A 20 -4.73 -6.14 -10.11
CA GLN A 20 -3.77 -5.92 -11.18
C GLN A 20 -2.42 -5.58 -10.57
N TYR A 21 -1.39 -6.27 -11.02
CA TYR A 21 -0.03 -5.91 -10.66
C TYR A 21 0.28 -4.50 -11.16
N THR A 22 0.91 -3.69 -10.33
CA THR A 22 1.24 -2.29 -10.68
C THR A 22 2.50 -2.16 -11.52
N HIS A 23 3.19 -3.27 -11.81
CA HIS A 23 4.55 -3.31 -12.37
C HIS A 23 5.60 -2.72 -11.44
N ILE A 24 5.26 -2.54 -10.16
CA ILE A 24 6.18 -2.09 -9.12
C ILE A 24 6.43 -3.25 -8.18
N ALA A 25 7.70 -3.64 -8.10
CA ALA A 25 8.22 -4.49 -7.03
C ALA A 25 9.47 -3.84 -6.45
N LEU A 26 9.59 -3.88 -5.13
CA LEU A 26 10.77 -3.43 -4.42
C LEU A 26 11.38 -4.59 -3.66
N SER A 27 12.70 -4.67 -3.61
CA SER A 27 13.33 -5.66 -2.75
C SER A 27 12.97 -5.38 -1.29
N THR A 28 12.95 -6.43 -0.45
CA THR A 28 12.66 -6.30 0.98
C THR A 28 13.66 -5.36 1.67
N GLY A 29 14.92 -5.32 1.23
CA GLY A 29 15.93 -4.39 1.72
C GLY A 29 15.61 -2.92 1.41
N VAL A 30 15.23 -2.61 0.16
CA VAL A 30 14.81 -1.24 -0.24
C VAL A 30 13.54 -0.84 0.50
N THR A 31 12.57 -1.76 0.59
CA THR A 31 11.32 -1.56 1.33
C THR A 31 11.61 -1.24 2.80
N ALA A 32 12.42 -2.06 3.47
CA ALA A 32 12.76 -1.85 4.87
C ALA A 32 13.49 -0.52 5.11
N GLY A 33 14.46 -0.18 4.25
CA GLY A 33 15.18 1.09 4.32
C GLY A 33 14.26 2.30 4.14
N ALA A 34 13.33 2.23 3.18
CA ALA A 34 12.35 3.28 2.94
C ALA A 34 11.40 3.46 4.15
N ILE A 35 10.92 2.37 4.73
CA ILE A 35 10.01 2.42 5.89
C ILE A 35 10.74 2.95 7.13
N ASN A 36 11.97 2.52 7.38
CA ASN A 36 12.78 3.07 8.48
C ASN A 36 13.04 4.57 8.30
N THR A 37 13.32 5.00 7.06
CA THR A 37 13.47 6.42 6.74
C THR A 37 12.17 7.19 6.95
N ALA A 38 11.03 6.63 6.53
CA ALA A 38 9.71 7.21 6.76
C ALA A 38 9.38 7.35 8.25
N TYR A 39 9.81 6.39 9.06
CA TYR A 39 9.61 6.42 10.51
C TYR A 39 10.37 7.59 11.15
N SER A 40 11.61 7.82 10.72
CA SER A 40 12.48 8.88 11.28
C SER A 40 12.25 10.27 10.69
N LYS A 41 11.90 10.37 9.39
CA LYS A 41 11.84 11.64 8.65
C LYS A 41 10.45 11.99 8.11
N GLY A 42 9.46 11.13 8.37
CA GLY A 42 8.10 11.27 7.86
C GLY A 42 7.90 10.62 6.49
N ILE A 43 6.67 10.19 6.20
CA ILE A 43 6.35 9.39 5.00
C ILE A 43 6.63 10.11 3.68
N GLY A 44 6.56 11.45 3.68
CA GLY A 44 6.81 12.28 2.50
C GLY A 44 8.20 12.08 1.89
N SER A 45 9.21 11.74 2.69
CA SER A 45 10.60 11.61 2.23
C SER A 45 10.86 10.37 1.37
N VAL A 46 9.92 9.41 1.34
CA VAL A 46 10.12 8.12 0.65
C VAL A 46 9.04 7.78 -0.36
N LEU A 47 8.07 8.66 -0.60
CA LEU A 47 6.97 8.40 -1.53
C LEU A 47 7.46 8.06 -2.95
N GLY A 48 8.52 8.72 -3.40
CA GLY A 48 9.13 8.46 -4.71
C GLY A 48 9.72 7.04 -4.85
N ILE A 49 10.10 6.40 -3.75
CA ILE A 49 10.67 5.03 -3.77
C ILE A 49 9.58 4.01 -4.10
N PHE A 50 8.38 4.19 -3.54
CA PHE A 50 7.30 3.24 -3.71
C PHE A 50 6.57 3.34 -5.04
N GLY A 51 6.69 4.46 -5.77
CA GLY A 51 5.94 4.67 -7.02
C GLY A 51 4.41 4.64 -6.85
N LEU A 52 3.93 4.71 -5.61
CA LEU A 52 2.51 4.67 -5.23
C LEU A 52 2.09 6.00 -4.60
N PRO A 53 0.80 6.37 -4.71
CA PRO A 53 0.31 7.58 -4.08
C PRO A 53 0.47 7.50 -2.55
N GLY A 54 0.87 8.61 -1.92
CA GLY A 54 1.26 8.61 -0.51
C GLY A 54 0.18 8.18 0.48
N TRP A 55 -1.11 8.42 0.18
CA TRP A 55 -2.22 7.91 0.98
C TRP A 55 -2.28 6.38 1.00
N ALA A 56 -1.89 5.72 -0.11
CA ALA A 56 -1.91 4.26 -0.21
C ALA A 56 -0.81 3.66 0.66
N ILE A 57 0.41 4.23 0.60
CA ILE A 57 1.51 3.80 1.46
C ILE A 57 1.21 4.06 2.93
N GLY A 58 0.75 5.26 3.28
CA GLY A 58 0.40 5.59 4.67
C GLY A 58 -0.59 4.59 5.26
N ASN A 59 -1.67 4.29 4.54
CA ASN A 59 -2.64 3.31 4.98
C ASN A 59 -2.11 1.86 4.98
N LEU A 60 -1.24 1.48 4.03
CA LEU A 60 -0.62 0.14 4.03
C LEU A 60 0.27 -0.03 5.27
N LEU A 61 1.00 1.02 5.65
CA LEU A 61 1.81 1.06 6.87
C LEU A 61 0.96 1.00 8.13
N THR A 62 -0.14 1.76 8.18
CA THR A 62 -1.11 1.69 9.27
C THR A 62 -1.72 0.29 9.38
N ALA A 63 -2.11 -0.33 8.27
CA ALA A 63 -2.64 -1.69 8.23
C ALA A 63 -1.60 -2.75 8.65
N ALA A 64 -0.32 -2.47 8.41
CA ALA A 64 0.79 -3.28 8.91
C ALA A 64 1.10 -3.07 10.39
N GLY A 65 0.47 -2.09 11.05
CA GLY A 65 0.78 -1.74 12.44
C GLY A 65 2.22 -1.27 12.61
N TRP A 66 2.79 -0.59 11.59
CA TRP A 66 4.23 -0.34 11.51
C TRP A 66 4.83 0.35 12.74
N THR A 67 4.07 1.24 13.40
CA THR A 67 4.50 1.94 14.62
C THR A 67 4.66 1.03 15.85
N ASN A 68 4.10 -0.18 15.82
CA ASN A 68 4.17 -1.13 16.93
C ASN A 68 5.48 -1.93 16.96
N TYR A 69 6.31 -1.84 15.90
CA TYR A 69 7.56 -2.60 15.79
C TYR A 69 8.79 -1.89 16.39
N GLY A 70 8.60 -0.77 17.09
CA GLY A 70 9.68 -0.05 17.77
C GLY A 70 10.66 0.63 16.82
N ASN A 71 11.97 0.62 17.14
CA ASN A 71 12.97 1.50 16.52
C ASN A 71 13.34 1.18 15.06
N SER A 72 12.94 0.04 14.49
CA SER A 72 13.28 -0.33 13.10
C SER A 72 12.15 -1.13 12.45
N PRO A 73 10.99 -0.49 12.19
CA PRO A 73 9.79 -1.19 11.75
C PRO A 73 9.91 -1.77 10.34
N GLY A 74 10.84 -1.27 9.53
CA GLY A 74 10.97 -1.60 8.12
C GLY A 74 11.22 -3.07 7.84
N ASN A 75 12.06 -3.74 8.64
CA ASN A 75 12.33 -5.17 8.44
C ASN A 75 11.08 -6.02 8.70
N SER A 76 10.34 -5.71 9.76
CA SER A 76 9.11 -6.43 10.12
C SER A 76 8.03 -6.21 9.06
N VAL A 77 7.85 -4.97 8.61
CA VAL A 77 6.84 -4.65 7.60
C VAL A 77 7.22 -5.21 6.23
N ALA A 78 8.49 -5.13 5.82
CA ALA A 78 8.95 -5.70 4.55
C ALA A 78 8.72 -7.22 4.50
N ARG A 79 9.01 -7.93 5.59
CA ARG A 79 8.70 -9.38 5.71
C ARG A 79 7.21 -9.66 5.72
N LEU A 80 6.40 -8.78 6.33
CA LEU A 80 4.94 -8.92 6.33
C LEU A 80 4.36 -8.73 4.92
N TRP A 81 4.97 -7.85 4.13
CA TRP A 81 4.52 -7.48 2.79
C TRP A 81 5.00 -8.45 1.70
N ASP A 82 6.17 -9.07 1.85
CA ASP A 82 6.67 -10.16 1.01
C ASP A 82 5.91 -11.46 1.33
N LYS A 83 4.75 -11.64 0.70
CA LYS A 83 3.86 -12.80 0.96
C LYS A 83 4.41 -14.08 0.34
N ASN A 84 5.18 -13.95 -0.72
CA ASN A 84 5.77 -15.08 -1.44
C ASN A 84 7.12 -15.52 -0.89
N HIS A 85 7.67 -14.79 0.10
CA HIS A 85 8.98 -15.04 0.72
C HIS A 85 10.13 -15.12 -0.28
N ASN A 86 10.05 -14.34 -1.37
CA ASN A 86 11.03 -14.35 -2.46
C ASN A 86 11.99 -13.16 -2.38
N GLY A 87 11.89 -12.33 -1.34
CA GLY A 87 12.74 -11.14 -1.15
C GLY A 87 12.23 -9.90 -1.89
N TRP A 88 11.05 -9.95 -2.49
CA TRP A 88 10.42 -8.84 -3.19
C TRP A 88 9.01 -8.57 -2.67
N VAL A 89 8.65 -7.29 -2.63
CA VAL A 89 7.30 -6.83 -2.32
C VAL A 89 6.68 -6.32 -3.61
N GLY A 90 5.72 -7.07 -4.16
CA GLY A 90 4.92 -6.66 -5.31
C GLY A 90 3.72 -5.84 -4.88
N PHE A 91 3.43 -4.76 -5.59
CA PHE A 91 2.26 -3.93 -5.32
C PHE A 91 1.14 -4.18 -6.33
N TYR A 92 -0.07 -4.31 -5.80
CA TYR A 92 -1.26 -4.59 -6.60
C TYR A 92 -2.31 -3.52 -6.34
N LYS A 93 -3.04 -3.16 -7.39
CA LYS A 93 -4.17 -2.24 -7.34
C LYS A 93 -5.44 -2.90 -7.84
N ARG A 94 -6.59 -2.44 -7.36
CA ARG A 94 -7.89 -2.74 -7.99
C ARG A 94 -8.81 -1.55 -7.90
N THR A 95 -9.72 -1.47 -8.87
CA THR A 95 -10.72 -0.40 -8.96
C THR A 95 -12.04 -0.90 -8.40
N GLY A 96 -12.68 -0.06 -7.58
CA GLY A 96 -14.04 -0.25 -7.09
C GLY A 96 -15.01 0.55 -7.93
N TYR A 97 -16.12 -0.06 -8.32
CA TYR A 97 -17.15 0.54 -9.15
C TYR A 97 -18.47 0.70 -8.40
N ASP A 98 -19.20 1.77 -8.68
CA ASP A 98 -20.57 1.97 -8.20
C ASP A 98 -21.57 1.09 -8.97
N GLY A 99 -22.86 1.18 -8.61
CA GLY A 99 -23.94 0.45 -9.27
C GLY A 99 -24.15 0.84 -10.74
N ALA A 100 -23.63 2.00 -11.18
CA ALA A 100 -23.66 2.46 -12.56
C ALA A 100 -22.38 2.09 -13.35
N GLY A 101 -21.45 1.36 -12.72
CA GLY A 101 -20.19 0.95 -13.35
C GLY A 101 -19.11 2.04 -13.41
N ARG A 102 -19.28 3.17 -12.69
CA ARG A 102 -18.26 4.23 -12.62
C ARG A 102 -17.22 3.90 -11.56
N ALA A 103 -15.96 4.22 -11.83
CA ALA A 103 -14.88 4.05 -10.85
C ALA A 103 -15.03 5.06 -9.71
N VAL A 104 -15.07 4.57 -8.47
CA VAL A 104 -15.32 5.39 -7.26
C VAL A 104 -14.37 5.12 -6.10
N ALA A 105 -13.60 4.04 -6.20
CA ALA A 105 -12.61 3.70 -5.20
C ALA A 105 -11.40 3.03 -5.83
N THR A 106 -10.24 3.17 -5.19
CA THR A 106 -9.05 2.41 -5.51
C THR A 106 -8.55 1.73 -4.25
N ALA A 107 -8.16 0.46 -4.40
CA ALA A 107 -7.58 -0.31 -3.31
C ALA A 107 -6.18 -0.79 -3.67
N TYR A 108 -5.33 -0.88 -2.66
CA TYR A 108 -3.96 -1.39 -2.77
C TYR A 108 -3.72 -2.55 -1.80
N LYS A 109 -2.86 -3.47 -2.21
CA LYS A 109 -2.29 -4.53 -1.37
C LYS A 109 -0.86 -4.85 -1.81
N THR A 110 -0.17 -5.61 -0.97
CA THR A 110 1.13 -6.20 -1.29
C THR A 110 1.00 -7.72 -1.42
N GLU A 111 1.84 -8.32 -2.26
CA GLU A 111 2.09 -9.77 -2.34
C GLU A 111 3.60 -10.05 -2.51
#